data_AF-A0A7X8LTG3-F1
#
_entry.id   AF-A0A7X8LTG3-F1
#
_cell.length_a   1.000
_cell.length_b   1.000
_cell.length_c   1.000
_cell.angle_alpha   90.00
_cell.angle_beta   90.00
_cell.angle_gamma   90.00
#
_symmetry.space_group_name_H-M   'P 1'
#
loop_
_entity.id
_entity.type
_entity.pdbx_description
1 polymer ?
#
loop_
_entity_poly.entity_id
_entity_poly.type
_entity_poly.pdbx_seq_one_letter_code
_entity_poly.pdbx_strand_id
1 'polypeptide(L)'
;MKFFSLLSFALLFPSCAAAQSKLQAMAVFESTAATPSPEYVSMLKDLNRYDMYANGGWDGNWYVGYNSCWIVRVPPAPEGAYVKAYIGAKLGRAKTVPLPDKPWERAAIAGKIMMGISPTPAFTSQQSFLLVENQDIPREAGPKETLKEVGSAQWFWAEIPLSAVSNSQPNYLALWAISEQMTGAETSPIVAGAEAKYLPGPSAWVNRSMLGTPPRDADTALETPINGLLPALALKLIPAASLPVKVENLNMAVGENGAFVSFNALGQDVRAAWVEISFDRFDWQRVSPFLYHPPFTFTLPKDVIPENDRYFIRGVAVDMLETHGYSKEMVVKTRKNQH
;
A
#
# COMPACT_ATOMS: atom_id res chain seq x y z
N MET A 1 89.03 -8.64 -22.10
CA MET A 1 88.79 -9.96 -22.70
C MET A 1 88.52 -10.98 -21.61
N LYS A 2 87.24 -11.32 -21.39
CA LYS A 2 86.74 -12.68 -21.11
C LYS A 2 85.21 -12.59 -21.11
N PHE A 3 84.63 -13.56 -21.79
CA PHE A 3 83.29 -13.56 -22.38
C PHE A 3 82.15 -13.60 -21.35
N PHE A 4 81.12 -12.80 -21.63
CA PHE A 4 79.75 -12.99 -21.17
C PHE A 4 79.14 -14.22 -21.84
N SER A 5 78.55 -15.13 -21.07
CA SER A 5 77.48 -16.02 -21.54
C SER A 5 76.74 -16.60 -20.33
N LEU A 6 75.54 -16.09 -20.08
CA LEU A 6 74.55 -16.77 -19.24
C LEU A 6 73.20 -16.53 -19.88
N LEU A 7 72.66 -17.63 -20.42
CA LEU A 7 71.36 -17.73 -21.08
C LEU A 7 70.24 -17.20 -20.19
N SER A 8 69.42 -16.31 -20.74
CA SER A 8 68.13 -15.92 -20.19
C SER A 8 67.12 -17.06 -20.37
N PHE A 9 66.65 -17.63 -19.26
CA PHE A 9 65.41 -18.41 -19.23
C PHE A 9 64.25 -17.42 -19.04
N ALA A 10 63.51 -17.16 -20.13
CA ALA A 10 62.27 -16.41 -20.07
C ALA A 10 61.16 -17.30 -19.49
N LEU A 11 60.89 -17.14 -18.19
CA LEU A 11 59.66 -17.65 -17.59
C LEU A 11 58.52 -16.69 -17.93
N LEU A 12 57.68 -17.12 -18.88
CA LEU A 12 56.37 -16.56 -19.16
C LEU A 12 55.50 -16.72 -17.91
N PHE A 13 55.35 -15.65 -17.13
CA PHE A 13 54.24 -15.52 -16.19
C PHE A 13 52.98 -15.18 -17.00
N PRO A 14 51.92 -16.00 -16.99
CA PRO A 14 50.63 -15.51 -17.42
C PRO A 14 50.17 -14.51 -16.36
N SER A 15 50.23 -13.24 -16.76
CA SER A 15 49.47 -12.14 -16.17
C SER A 15 48.03 -12.61 -15.93
N CYS A 16 47.68 -12.85 -14.67
CA CYS A 16 46.30 -13.10 -14.26
C CYS A 16 45.58 -11.75 -14.18
N ALA A 17 45.50 -11.07 -15.32
CA ALA A 17 44.76 -9.84 -15.53
C ALA A 17 43.73 -10.08 -16.63
N ALA A 18 42.72 -10.89 -16.32
CA ALA A 18 41.49 -10.99 -17.10
C ALA A 18 40.36 -11.66 -16.28
N ALA A 19 40.21 -11.29 -15.01
CA ALA A 19 38.94 -11.43 -14.31
C ALA A 19 38.12 -10.14 -14.52
N GLN A 20 37.92 -9.76 -15.78
CA GLN A 20 37.02 -8.67 -16.16
C GLN A 20 35.63 -9.25 -16.37
N SER A 21 34.78 -9.00 -15.38
CA SER A 21 33.34 -8.80 -15.47
C SER A 21 32.67 -9.25 -16.78
N LYS A 22 32.13 -10.46 -16.79
CA LYS A 22 30.83 -10.67 -17.44
C LYS A 22 29.78 -10.00 -16.56
N LEU A 23 29.72 -8.67 -16.62
CA LEU A 23 28.50 -7.92 -16.35
C LEU A 23 27.44 -8.58 -17.25
N GLN A 24 26.50 -9.27 -16.62
CA GLN A 24 25.29 -9.73 -17.28
C GLN A 24 24.75 -8.51 -18.01
N ALA A 25 24.77 -8.56 -19.34
CA ALA A 25 24.00 -7.65 -20.17
C ALA A 25 22.57 -7.78 -19.67
N MET A 26 22.14 -6.82 -18.86
CA MET A 26 20.77 -6.70 -18.40
C MET A 26 19.95 -6.70 -19.68
N ALA A 27 19.03 -7.66 -19.82
CA ALA A 27 18.05 -7.61 -20.89
C ALA A 27 17.31 -6.28 -20.72
N VAL A 28 17.64 -5.31 -21.57
CA VAL A 28 16.90 -4.07 -21.68
C VAL A 28 15.61 -4.45 -22.38
N PHE A 29 14.57 -4.73 -21.59
CA PHE A 29 13.22 -4.79 -22.12
C PHE A 29 12.79 -3.35 -22.41
N GLU A 30 13.09 -2.86 -23.61
CA GLU A 30 12.47 -1.65 -24.14
C GLU A 30 10.99 -1.97 -24.36
N SER A 31 10.16 -1.58 -23.38
CA SER A 31 8.72 -1.52 -23.58
C SER A 31 8.43 -0.43 -24.60
N THR A 32 8.06 -0.83 -25.81
CA THR A 32 7.60 0.06 -26.88
C THR A 32 6.19 0.64 -26.65
N ALA A 33 5.53 0.29 -25.54
CA ALA A 33 4.20 0.78 -25.22
C ALA A 33 4.29 2.16 -24.54
N ALA A 34 3.84 3.21 -25.24
CA ALA A 34 3.69 4.58 -24.75
C ALA A 34 2.55 4.75 -23.72
N THR A 35 2.24 3.70 -22.95
CA THR A 35 1.24 3.76 -21.89
C THR A 35 1.88 4.39 -20.65
N PRO A 36 1.30 5.46 -20.09
CA PRO A 36 1.82 6.05 -18.86
C PRO A 36 1.87 5.01 -17.73
N SER A 37 2.97 4.97 -16.99
CA SER A 37 3.11 4.12 -15.81
C SER A 37 3.54 4.97 -14.62
N PRO A 38 3.04 4.71 -13.40
CA PRO A 38 3.62 5.26 -12.21
C PRO A 38 5.09 4.88 -12.10
N GLU A 39 5.86 5.79 -11.53
CA GLU A 39 7.22 5.52 -11.09
C GLU A 39 7.22 5.25 -9.58
N TYR A 40 7.80 4.12 -9.18
CA TYR A 40 7.86 3.73 -7.79
C TYR A 40 9.26 3.92 -7.24
N VAL A 41 9.37 4.63 -6.13
CA VAL A 41 10.64 4.80 -5.40
C VAL A 41 10.54 4.05 -4.08
N SER A 42 11.28 2.97 -3.99
CA SER A 42 11.35 2.13 -2.79
C SER A 42 12.75 1.52 -2.68
N MET A 43 12.99 0.80 -1.59
CA MET A 43 14.27 0.14 -1.37
C MET A 43 14.50 -1.08 -2.28
N LEU A 44 13.44 -1.64 -2.87
CA LEU A 44 13.49 -2.73 -3.86
C LEU A 44 12.72 -2.35 -5.11
N LYS A 45 13.37 -2.40 -6.28
CA LYS A 45 12.72 -2.07 -7.56
C LYS A 45 11.45 -2.87 -7.84
N ASP A 46 11.43 -4.14 -7.43
CA ASP A 46 10.26 -5.00 -7.58
C ASP A 46 9.40 -4.97 -6.31
N LEU A 47 8.28 -4.24 -6.38
CA LEU A 47 7.33 -4.10 -5.28
C LEU A 47 6.59 -5.41 -4.95
N ASN A 48 6.60 -6.41 -5.84
CA ASN A 48 5.96 -7.69 -5.58
C ASN A 48 6.75 -8.55 -4.58
N ARG A 49 8.06 -8.27 -4.41
CA ARG A 49 8.92 -8.96 -3.44
C ARG A 49 8.60 -8.65 -1.98
N TYR A 50 7.75 -7.65 -1.73
CA TYR A 50 7.21 -7.39 -0.40
C TYR A 50 6.06 -8.33 -0.10
N ASP A 51 6.35 -9.60 0.18
CA ASP A 51 5.34 -10.65 0.39
C ASP A 51 5.44 -11.33 1.76
N MET A 52 6.51 -11.06 2.52
CA MET A 52 6.75 -11.65 3.83
C MET A 52 5.85 -11.04 4.91
N TYR A 53 5.57 -11.81 5.96
CA TYR A 53 4.88 -11.45 7.22
C TYR A 53 3.37 -11.11 7.11
N ALA A 54 2.97 -10.37 6.08
CA ALA A 54 1.63 -9.77 6.02
C ALA A 54 0.52 -10.70 5.50
N ASN A 55 0.84 -11.81 4.83
CA ASN A 55 -0.16 -12.74 4.26
C ASN A 55 -0.52 -13.91 5.18
N GLY A 56 0.24 -14.15 6.26
CA GLY A 56 0.01 -15.26 7.20
C GLY A 56 1.31 -15.85 7.75
N GLY A 57 1.18 -16.78 8.70
CA GLY A 57 2.32 -17.43 9.35
C GLY A 57 3.00 -16.55 10.40
N TRP A 58 4.31 -16.74 10.58
CA TRP A 58 5.12 -15.90 11.48
C TRP A 58 5.16 -14.46 10.97
N ASP A 59 4.85 -13.48 11.82
CA ASP A 59 4.89 -12.04 11.49
C ASP A 59 6.18 -11.34 11.95
N GLY A 60 7.06 -12.02 12.70
CA GLY A 60 8.26 -11.39 13.24
C GLY A 60 7.99 -10.19 14.15
N ASN A 61 6.75 -10.02 14.64
CA ASN A 61 6.31 -8.83 15.37
C ASN A 61 6.37 -7.54 14.51
N TRP A 62 6.12 -7.64 13.20
CA TRP A 62 6.10 -6.55 12.21
C TRP A 62 4.75 -5.81 12.17
N TYR A 63 4.26 -5.41 13.33
CA TYR A 63 2.96 -4.75 13.45
C TYR A 63 3.07 -3.23 13.34
N VAL A 64 2.03 -2.59 12.83
CA VAL A 64 1.89 -1.13 12.75
C VAL A 64 1.02 -0.66 13.91
N GLY A 65 1.65 -0.15 14.97
CA GLY A 65 0.98 0.14 16.23
C GLY A 65 1.09 1.60 16.68
N TYR A 66 0.40 1.91 17.76
CA TYR A 66 0.48 3.14 18.53
C TYR A 66 1.84 3.30 19.21
N ASN A 67 2.43 2.18 19.63
CA ASN A 67 3.74 2.08 20.26
C ASN A 67 4.87 1.75 19.27
N SER A 68 4.65 1.83 17.97
CA SER A 68 5.68 1.55 16.97
C SER A 68 5.61 2.50 15.78
N CYS A 69 6.77 2.85 15.25
CA CYS A 69 6.88 3.57 13.98
C CYS A 69 7.96 2.93 13.12
N TRP A 70 7.58 2.50 11.93
CA TRP A 70 8.50 2.00 10.91
C TRP A 70 9.00 3.15 10.07
N ILE A 71 10.31 3.23 9.89
CA ILE A 71 10.96 4.31 9.15
C ILE A 71 11.82 3.72 8.05
N VAL A 72 11.65 4.18 6.82
CA VAL A 72 12.49 3.80 5.67
C VAL A 72 13.08 5.04 5.04
N ARG A 73 14.37 4.99 4.69
CA ARG A 73 15.04 6.02 3.91
C ARG A 73 15.09 5.59 2.45
N VAL A 74 14.24 6.16 1.61
CA VAL A 74 14.26 5.93 0.15
C VAL A 74 15.14 6.99 -0.54
N PRO A 75 15.72 6.69 -1.72
CA PRO A 75 16.51 7.66 -2.46
C PRO A 75 15.67 8.90 -2.87
N PRO A 76 16.35 9.98 -3.33
CA PRO A 76 15.66 11.11 -3.94
C PRO A 76 14.74 10.66 -5.08
N ALA A 77 13.67 11.40 -5.30
CA ALA A 77 12.78 11.12 -6.42
C ALA A 77 13.53 11.32 -7.76
N PRO A 78 13.31 10.41 -8.73
CA PRO A 78 13.89 10.52 -10.06
C PRO A 78 13.37 11.76 -10.80
N GLU A 79 14.18 12.32 -11.69
CA GLU A 79 13.76 13.46 -12.51
C GLU A 79 12.60 13.05 -13.44
N GLY A 80 11.55 13.88 -13.50
CA GLY A 80 10.39 13.59 -14.35
C GLY A 80 9.28 14.64 -14.22
N ALA A 81 8.36 14.63 -15.19
CA ALA A 81 7.19 15.50 -15.21
C ALA A 81 6.00 14.83 -14.51
N TYR A 82 6.00 14.86 -13.19
CA TYR A 82 4.93 14.28 -12.37
C TYR A 82 3.86 15.30 -12.02
N VAL A 83 2.61 14.84 -11.96
CA VAL A 83 1.44 15.66 -11.59
C VAL A 83 0.89 15.32 -10.21
N LYS A 84 1.17 14.12 -9.70
CA LYS A 84 0.77 13.69 -8.36
C LYS A 84 1.84 12.82 -7.72
N ALA A 85 1.88 12.81 -6.40
CA ALA A 85 2.71 11.93 -5.61
C ALA A 85 1.89 11.26 -4.51
N TYR A 86 2.28 10.03 -4.19
CA TYR A 86 1.66 9.23 -3.17
C TYR A 86 2.72 8.56 -2.30
N ILE A 87 2.44 8.42 -1.02
CA ILE A 87 3.18 7.56 -0.10
C ILE A 87 2.33 6.33 0.17
N GLY A 88 2.96 5.16 0.27
CA GLY A 88 2.21 3.93 0.46
C GLY A 88 2.94 2.90 1.26
N ALA A 89 2.15 2.01 1.85
CA ALA A 89 2.64 0.83 2.53
C ALA A 89 1.82 -0.40 2.14
N LYS A 90 2.48 -1.55 2.10
CA LYS A 90 1.79 -2.84 1.92
C LYS A 90 1.44 -3.43 3.28
N LEU A 91 0.15 -3.54 3.55
CA LEU A 91 -0.39 -3.98 4.83
C LEU A 91 -1.27 -5.22 4.64
N GLY A 92 -1.30 -6.08 5.64
CA GLY A 92 -2.22 -7.21 5.70
C GLY A 92 -2.64 -7.53 7.12
N ARG A 93 -3.52 -8.52 7.26
CA ARG A 93 -3.99 -9.09 8.54
C ARG A 93 -4.57 -8.03 9.48
N ALA A 94 -5.61 -7.33 9.03
CA ALA A 94 -6.40 -6.48 9.93
C ALA A 94 -6.93 -7.34 11.08
N LYS A 95 -6.61 -6.93 12.30
CA LYS A 95 -6.96 -7.65 13.52
C LYS A 95 -8.39 -7.30 13.93
N THR A 96 -9.08 -8.30 14.45
CA THR A 96 -10.49 -8.21 14.80
C THR A 96 -10.71 -8.58 16.25
N VAL A 97 -11.78 -8.06 16.84
CA VAL A 97 -12.24 -8.42 18.19
C VAL A 97 -13.66 -8.99 18.12
N PRO A 98 -14.01 -9.95 19.00
CA PRO A 98 -15.38 -10.42 19.11
C PRO A 98 -16.33 -9.28 19.46
N LEU A 99 -17.53 -9.30 18.88
CA LEU A 99 -18.57 -8.38 19.31
C LEU A 99 -19.08 -8.76 20.71
N PRO A 100 -19.31 -7.79 21.61
CA PRO A 100 -19.77 -8.08 22.97
C PRO A 100 -21.01 -8.97 23.04
N ASP A 101 -22.00 -8.68 22.20
CA ASP A 101 -23.30 -9.38 22.21
C ASP A 101 -23.36 -10.59 21.28
N LYS A 102 -22.34 -10.77 20.43
CA LYS A 102 -22.26 -11.85 19.44
C LYS A 102 -20.82 -12.33 19.29
N PRO A 103 -20.30 -13.16 20.21
CA PRO A 103 -18.89 -13.55 20.22
C PRO A 103 -18.42 -14.34 18.98
N TRP A 104 -19.36 -14.89 18.21
CA TRP A 104 -19.09 -15.57 16.92
C TRP A 104 -18.99 -14.59 15.74
N GLU A 105 -19.40 -13.34 15.90
CA GLU A 105 -19.18 -12.24 14.96
C GLU A 105 -18.00 -11.39 15.43
N ARG A 106 -17.18 -10.92 14.49
CA ARG A 106 -16.01 -10.09 14.80
C ARG A 106 -16.02 -8.80 14.00
N ALA A 107 -15.62 -7.72 14.67
CA ALA A 107 -15.40 -6.42 14.06
C ALA A 107 -13.91 -6.12 13.97
N ALA A 108 -13.50 -5.39 12.94
CA ALA A 108 -12.16 -4.84 12.87
C ALA A 108 -11.90 -3.94 14.10
N ILE A 109 -10.71 -4.03 14.68
CA ILE A 109 -10.29 -3.11 15.73
C ILE A 109 -10.28 -1.70 15.16
N ALA A 110 -10.96 -0.75 15.81
CA ALA A 110 -11.02 0.61 15.30
C ALA A 110 -9.62 1.25 15.34
N GLY A 111 -9.21 1.87 14.23
CA GLY A 111 -7.95 2.58 14.17
C GLY A 111 -7.63 3.12 12.79
N LYS A 112 -6.73 4.10 12.77
CA LYS A 112 -6.22 4.73 11.55
C LYS A 112 -4.72 4.47 11.46
N ILE A 113 -4.30 4.07 10.28
CA ILE A 113 -2.90 3.92 9.93
C ILE A 113 -2.48 5.18 9.21
N MET A 114 -1.39 5.78 9.69
CA MET A 114 -0.87 7.04 9.20
C MET A 114 0.49 6.80 8.56
N MET A 115 0.80 7.61 7.55
CA MET A 115 2.14 7.69 6.99
C MET A 115 2.63 9.13 6.96
N GLY A 116 3.96 9.29 6.95
CA GLY A 116 4.56 10.59 6.78
C GLY A 116 5.77 10.58 5.87
N ILE A 117 6.09 11.76 5.33
CA ILE A 117 7.25 11.99 4.46
C ILE A 117 8.03 13.21 4.92
N SER A 118 9.35 13.09 5.00
CA SER A 118 10.23 14.20 5.38
C SER A 118 11.64 13.99 4.81
N PRO A 119 12.39 15.06 4.50
CA PRO A 119 13.81 14.93 4.11
C PRO A 119 14.72 14.50 5.27
N THR A 120 14.22 14.54 6.51
CA THR A 120 14.93 14.08 7.72
C THR A 120 14.07 13.05 8.45
N PRO A 121 14.64 12.24 9.36
CA PRO A 121 13.85 11.29 10.15
C PRO A 121 13.01 11.95 11.26
N ALA A 122 12.55 13.19 11.07
CA ALA A 122 11.66 13.91 11.97
C ALA A 122 10.43 14.39 11.20
N PHE A 123 9.24 14.16 11.77
CA PHE A 123 7.97 14.34 11.09
C PHE A 123 7.05 15.28 11.86
N THR A 124 6.52 16.26 11.14
CA THR A 124 5.51 17.20 11.65
C THR A 124 4.09 16.71 11.32
N SER A 125 3.08 17.35 11.93
CA SER A 125 1.68 17.06 11.62
C SER A 125 1.31 17.37 10.17
N GLN A 126 1.93 18.39 9.56
CA GLN A 126 1.73 18.76 8.14
C GLN A 126 2.32 17.73 7.17
N GLN A 127 3.23 16.90 7.67
CA GLN A 127 3.88 15.83 6.93
C GLN A 127 3.23 14.46 7.21
N SER A 128 2.09 14.44 7.91
CA SER A 128 1.39 13.22 8.31
C SER A 128 0.06 13.10 7.56
N PHE A 129 -0.18 11.95 6.94
CA PHE A 129 -1.30 11.68 6.06
C PHE A 129 -2.00 10.38 6.45
N LEU A 130 -3.33 10.35 6.35
CA LEU A 130 -4.09 9.13 6.56
C LEU A 130 -3.81 8.16 5.41
N LEU A 131 -3.24 7.00 5.72
CA LEU A 131 -3.01 5.95 4.74
C LEU A 131 -4.29 5.15 4.48
N VAL A 132 -4.84 4.59 5.56
CA VAL A 132 -6.00 3.70 5.50
C VAL A 132 -6.62 3.55 6.88
N GLU A 133 -7.93 3.33 6.94
CA GLU A 133 -8.61 2.90 8.16
C GLU A 133 -8.53 1.38 8.31
N ASN A 134 -8.37 0.87 9.53
CA ASN A 134 -8.17 -0.56 9.74
C ASN A 134 -9.31 -1.44 9.20
N GLN A 135 -10.53 -0.90 9.17
CA GLN A 135 -11.71 -1.57 8.61
C GLN A 135 -11.61 -1.83 7.09
N ASP A 136 -10.76 -1.09 6.39
CA ASP A 136 -10.56 -1.21 4.94
C ASP A 136 -9.41 -2.16 4.57
N ILE A 137 -8.63 -2.60 5.57
CA ILE A 137 -7.55 -3.58 5.38
C ILE A 137 -8.16 -4.98 5.38
N PRO A 138 -7.76 -5.87 4.44
CA PRO A 138 -8.19 -7.26 4.45
C PRO A 138 -7.96 -7.94 5.81
N ARG A 139 -8.98 -8.66 6.28
CA ARG A 139 -8.99 -9.29 7.60
C ARG A 139 -8.08 -10.51 7.65
N GLU A 140 -7.54 -10.75 8.83
CA GLU A 140 -6.88 -12.02 9.12
C GLU A 140 -7.90 -13.17 9.18
N ALA A 141 -7.52 -14.34 8.66
CA ALA A 141 -8.31 -15.56 8.80
C ALA A 141 -8.22 -16.11 10.23
N GLY A 142 -9.36 -16.30 10.89
CA GLY A 142 -9.44 -17.00 12.16
C GLY A 142 -9.69 -18.51 12.00
N PRO A 143 -9.15 -19.37 12.88
CA PRO A 143 -9.28 -20.84 12.76
C PRO A 143 -10.70 -21.37 13.02
N LYS A 144 -11.60 -20.55 13.59
CA LYS A 144 -12.96 -20.93 13.98
C LYS A 144 -14.01 -19.96 13.46
N GLU A 145 -13.68 -19.21 12.41
CA GLU A 145 -14.45 -18.06 11.95
C GLU A 145 -14.92 -18.27 10.51
N THR A 146 -16.03 -17.64 10.15
CA THR A 146 -16.43 -17.56 8.75
C THR A 146 -15.48 -16.61 8.02
N LEU A 147 -14.97 -17.04 6.87
CA LEU A 147 -14.04 -16.25 6.06
C LEU A 147 -14.82 -15.12 5.35
N LYS A 148 -15.05 -14.02 6.06
CA LYS A 148 -15.63 -12.79 5.50
C LYS A 148 -14.57 -11.72 5.44
N GLU A 149 -14.43 -11.08 4.27
CA GLU A 149 -13.49 -9.96 4.05
C GLU A 149 -12.01 -10.32 4.34
N VAL A 150 -11.70 -11.62 4.34
CA VAL A 150 -10.33 -12.15 4.42
C VAL A 150 -9.68 -12.01 3.05
N GLY A 151 -8.44 -11.53 3.01
CA GLY A 151 -7.72 -11.35 1.76
C GLY A 151 -6.21 -11.25 1.97
N SER A 152 -5.48 -11.19 0.85
CA SER A 152 -4.04 -10.96 0.85
C SER A 152 -3.68 -9.53 1.21
N ALA A 153 -2.44 -9.32 1.61
CA ALA A 153 -1.86 -8.01 1.86
C ALA A 153 -1.92 -7.12 0.61
N GLN A 154 -2.35 -5.87 0.78
CA GLN A 154 -2.57 -4.90 -0.28
C GLN A 154 -1.70 -3.67 -0.09
N TRP A 155 -1.34 -3.02 -1.20
CA TRP A 155 -0.71 -1.70 -1.18
C TRP A 155 -1.79 -0.63 -0.99
N PHE A 156 -1.62 0.18 0.03
CA PHE A 156 -2.42 1.38 0.29
C PHE A 156 -1.61 2.62 -0.07
N TRP A 157 -2.28 3.67 -0.54
CA TRP A 157 -1.65 4.88 -1.04
C TRP A 157 -2.38 6.11 -0.51
N ALA A 158 -1.63 7.07 0.02
CA ALA A 158 -2.12 8.39 0.42
C ALA A 158 -1.52 9.45 -0.50
N GLU A 159 -2.36 10.34 -1.03
CA GLU A 159 -1.90 11.47 -1.83
C GLU A 159 -1.14 12.46 -0.96
N ILE A 160 -0.02 12.96 -1.49
CA ILE A 160 0.80 13.98 -0.84
C ILE A 160 1.08 15.14 -1.81
N PRO A 161 1.32 16.35 -1.30
CA PRO A 161 1.80 17.45 -2.14
C PRO A 161 3.12 17.06 -2.82
N LEU A 162 3.25 17.31 -4.12
CA LEU A 162 4.50 17.09 -4.85
C LEU A 162 5.69 17.82 -4.20
N SER A 163 5.44 19.00 -3.62
CA SER A 163 6.45 19.80 -2.90
C SER A 163 6.98 19.12 -1.63
N ALA A 164 6.33 18.09 -1.11
CA ALA A 164 6.80 17.32 0.04
C ALA A 164 7.87 16.28 -0.37
N VAL A 165 7.97 15.96 -1.66
CA VAL A 165 8.93 14.99 -2.19
C VAL A 165 10.23 15.71 -2.56
N SER A 166 11.35 15.23 -2.03
CA SER A 166 12.66 15.74 -2.39
C SER A 166 13.23 15.02 -3.61
N ASN A 167 13.70 15.81 -4.58
CA ASN A 167 14.40 15.33 -5.78
C ASN A 167 15.93 15.38 -5.62
N SER A 168 16.44 15.97 -4.54
CA SER A 168 17.88 16.16 -4.30
C SER A 168 18.38 15.53 -3.00
N GLN A 169 17.48 15.30 -2.04
CA GLN A 169 17.79 14.65 -0.76
C GLN A 169 16.99 13.35 -0.65
N PRO A 170 17.45 12.39 0.18
CA PRO A 170 16.66 11.22 0.51
C PRO A 170 15.30 11.60 1.09
N ASN A 171 14.32 10.74 0.91
CA ASN A 171 13.01 10.88 1.54
C ASN A 171 12.89 9.83 2.64
N TYR A 172 12.58 10.26 3.86
CA TYR A 172 12.22 9.37 4.96
C TYR A 172 10.72 9.17 4.96
N LEU A 173 10.30 7.91 4.98
CA LEU A 173 8.91 7.50 5.09
C LEU A 173 8.69 6.93 6.50
N ALA A 174 7.66 7.39 7.19
CA ALA A 174 7.23 6.85 8.48
C ALA A 174 5.86 6.18 8.35
N LEU A 175 5.62 5.13 9.14
CA LEU A 175 4.36 4.38 9.20
C LEU A 175 4.05 3.99 10.65
N TRP A 176 2.90 4.43 11.15
CA TRP A 176 2.44 4.18 12.53
C TRP A 176 0.90 4.13 12.61
N ALA A 177 0.37 3.70 13.74
CA ALA A 177 -1.06 3.78 14.03
C ALA A 177 -1.35 4.81 15.13
N ILE A 178 -2.54 5.38 15.15
CA ILE A 178 -2.95 6.35 16.20
C ILE A 178 -3.85 5.74 17.29
N SER A 179 -4.26 4.48 17.14
CA SER A 179 -5.21 3.83 18.06
C SER A 179 -4.48 3.13 19.20
N GLU A 180 -4.74 3.52 20.45
CA GLU A 180 -4.14 2.92 21.66
C GLU A 180 -4.39 1.40 21.78
N GLN A 181 -5.40 0.86 21.10
CA GLN A 181 -5.66 -0.58 21.08
C GLN A 181 -4.64 -1.36 20.23
N MET A 182 -3.96 -0.69 19.30
CA MET A 182 -3.00 -1.27 18.37
C MET A 182 -1.60 -1.22 18.96
N THR A 183 -1.23 -2.17 19.82
CA THR A 183 0.07 -2.15 20.54
C THR A 183 0.89 -3.42 20.36
N GLY A 184 0.41 -4.36 19.54
CA GLY A 184 1.11 -5.60 19.23
C GLY A 184 0.58 -6.28 17.96
N ALA A 185 1.24 -7.37 17.57
CA ALA A 185 0.88 -8.17 16.38
C ALA A 185 -0.49 -8.85 16.48
N GLU A 186 -1.03 -9.02 17.68
CA GLU A 186 -2.38 -9.58 17.88
C GLU A 186 -3.49 -8.54 17.72
N THR A 187 -3.16 -7.25 17.83
CA THR A 187 -4.16 -6.16 17.83
C THR A 187 -3.94 -5.12 16.73
N SER A 188 -2.89 -5.25 15.93
CA SER A 188 -2.56 -4.30 14.87
C SER A 188 -2.29 -5.00 13.53
N PRO A 189 -2.51 -4.32 12.39
CA PRO A 189 -2.10 -4.81 11.08
C PRO A 189 -0.61 -5.12 11.00
N ILE A 190 -0.25 -6.01 10.09
CA ILE A 190 1.13 -6.40 9.83
C ILE A 190 1.62 -5.68 8.56
N VAL A 191 2.77 -5.02 8.65
CA VAL A 191 3.45 -4.45 7.49
C VAL A 191 4.22 -5.56 6.76
N ALA A 192 4.10 -5.61 5.45
CA ALA A 192 4.82 -6.60 4.65
C ALA A 192 6.33 -6.34 4.68
N GLY A 193 7.11 -7.40 4.58
CA GLY A 193 8.56 -7.34 4.50
C GLY A 193 9.11 -7.95 3.21
N ALA A 194 10.37 -7.64 2.93
CA ALA A 194 11.14 -8.28 1.89
C ALA A 194 12.60 -8.48 2.32
N GLU A 195 13.20 -9.57 1.88
CA GLU A 195 14.64 -9.76 2.04
C GLU A 195 15.44 -8.83 1.12
N ALA A 196 16.43 -8.17 1.72
CA ALA A 196 17.39 -7.33 1.03
C ALA A 196 18.80 -7.87 1.25
N LYS A 197 19.32 -8.56 0.24
CA LYS A 197 20.71 -9.02 0.24
C LYS A 197 21.60 -7.85 -0.20
N TYR A 198 22.68 -7.63 0.53
CA TYR A 198 23.76 -6.70 0.19
C TYR A 198 23.38 -5.21 0.17
N LEU A 199 22.70 -4.73 1.22
CA LEU A 199 22.61 -3.28 1.45
C LEU A 199 23.91 -2.76 2.09
N PRO A 200 24.44 -1.60 1.63
CA PRO A 200 25.68 -1.03 2.16
C PRO A 200 25.55 -0.47 3.58
N GLY A 201 24.33 -0.39 4.13
CA GLY A 201 24.05 0.05 5.49
C GLY A 201 22.56 0.01 5.82
N PRO A 202 22.18 0.36 7.06
CA PRO A 202 20.78 0.40 7.47
C PRO A 202 20.04 1.45 6.66
N SER A 203 18.89 1.04 6.12
CA SER A 203 17.98 1.90 5.35
C SER A 203 16.55 1.82 5.86
N ALA A 204 16.35 1.03 6.93
CA ALA A 204 15.09 0.89 7.62
C ALA A 204 15.34 0.80 9.13
N TRP A 205 14.42 1.35 9.91
CA TRP A 205 14.44 1.38 11.37
C TRP A 205 13.04 1.14 11.92
N VAL A 206 12.99 0.69 13.17
CA VAL A 206 11.78 0.71 13.98
C VAL A 206 12.04 1.49 15.26
N ASN A 207 11.12 2.38 15.58
CA ASN A 207 11.08 3.10 16.85
C ASN A 207 9.93 2.55 17.69
N ARG A 208 10.21 2.08 18.90
CA ARG A 208 9.19 1.47 19.79
C ARG A 208 8.78 2.37 20.97
N SER A 209 9.25 3.61 20.95
CA SER A 209 8.99 4.61 22.00
C SER A 209 7.87 5.59 21.61
N MET A 210 7.11 5.28 20.57
CA MET A 210 6.08 6.16 20.04
C MET A 210 4.77 6.02 20.82
N LEU A 211 3.92 7.04 20.74
CA LEU A 211 2.59 7.07 21.39
C LEU A 211 1.58 7.70 20.45
N GLY A 212 1.31 7.03 19.33
CA GLY A 212 0.34 7.48 18.32
C GLY A 212 0.79 8.68 17.48
N THR A 213 2.04 9.10 17.65
CA THR A 213 2.65 10.21 16.91
C THR A 213 3.97 9.77 16.32
N PRO A 214 4.34 10.27 15.13
CA PRO A 214 5.65 9.96 14.56
C PRO A 214 6.76 10.69 15.34
N PRO A 215 8.02 10.26 15.23
CA PRO A 215 9.14 10.94 15.87
C PRO A 215 9.27 12.39 15.40
N ARG A 216 9.47 13.31 16.34
CA ARG A 216 9.66 14.75 16.07
C ARG A 216 11.11 15.21 16.11
N ASP A 217 11.98 14.36 16.64
CA ASP A 217 13.40 14.62 16.81
C ASP A 217 14.20 13.57 16.02
N ALA A 218 15.06 14.05 15.13
CA ALA A 218 15.85 13.20 14.25
C ALA A 218 16.87 12.36 15.01
N ASP A 219 17.35 12.83 16.16
CA ASP A 219 18.39 12.17 16.94
C ASP A 219 17.88 10.91 17.65
N THR A 220 16.58 10.88 17.95
CA THR A 220 15.92 9.76 18.65
C THR A 220 15.03 8.91 17.73
N ALA A 221 14.76 9.38 16.51
CA ALA A 221 13.86 8.71 15.58
C ALA A 221 14.35 7.33 15.15
N LEU A 222 15.65 7.21 14.84
CA LEU A 222 16.24 6.02 14.24
C LEU A 222 16.75 5.03 15.30
N GLU A 223 15.84 4.56 16.16
CA GLU A 223 16.15 3.76 17.36
C GLU A 223 16.79 2.40 17.03
N THR A 224 16.04 1.48 16.41
CA THR A 224 16.53 0.12 16.12
C THR A 224 16.70 -0.07 14.61
N PRO A 225 17.94 -0.19 14.08
CA PRO A 225 18.17 -0.46 12.68
C PRO A 225 17.75 -1.89 12.30
N ILE A 226 17.15 -2.05 11.12
CA ILE A 226 16.73 -3.34 10.56
C ILE A 226 17.73 -3.73 9.47
N ASN A 227 18.35 -4.90 9.63
CA ASN A 227 19.35 -5.42 8.71
C ASN A 227 18.81 -6.62 7.94
N GLY A 228 19.05 -6.66 6.62
CA GLY A 228 18.69 -7.79 5.76
C GLY A 228 17.19 -7.90 5.42
N LEU A 229 16.34 -7.12 6.07
CA LEU A 229 14.90 -7.06 5.83
C LEU A 229 14.45 -5.61 5.65
N LEU A 230 13.45 -5.40 4.79
CA LEU A 230 12.91 -4.09 4.47
C LEU A 230 11.39 -4.08 4.64
N PRO A 231 10.82 -3.16 5.42
CA PRO A 231 9.38 -2.96 5.44
C PRO A 231 8.90 -2.33 4.13
N ALA A 232 7.70 -2.70 3.73
CA ALA A 232 7.08 -2.35 2.46
C ALA A 232 6.53 -0.93 2.48
N LEU A 233 7.41 0.07 2.44
CA LEU A 233 7.07 1.48 2.28
C LEU A 233 7.63 1.99 0.94
N ALA A 234 6.86 2.81 0.22
CA ALA A 234 7.24 3.32 -1.08
C ALA A 234 6.65 4.70 -1.37
N LEU A 235 7.30 5.42 -2.29
CA LEU A 235 6.72 6.53 -3.03
C LEU A 235 6.18 6.04 -4.36
N LYS A 236 5.11 6.67 -4.82
CA LYS A 236 4.51 6.46 -6.12
C LYS A 236 4.30 7.82 -6.78
N LEU A 237 4.93 8.04 -7.92
CA LEU A 237 4.89 9.28 -8.69
C LEU A 237 4.08 9.05 -9.96
N ILE A 238 3.07 9.89 -10.19
CA ILE A 238 2.18 9.78 -11.34
C ILE A 238 2.64 10.76 -12.43
N PRO A 239 3.01 10.29 -13.64
CA PRO A 239 3.37 11.17 -14.74
C PRO A 239 2.15 11.95 -15.24
N ALA A 240 2.39 13.04 -15.97
CA ALA A 240 1.35 13.81 -16.65
C ALA A 240 0.66 12.98 -17.74
N ALA A 241 -0.31 12.15 -17.36
CA ALA A 241 -1.18 11.44 -18.28
C ALA A 241 -2.53 11.14 -17.63
N SER A 242 -3.57 11.08 -18.46
CA SER A 242 -4.92 10.73 -18.03
C SER A 242 -5.48 9.69 -18.98
N LEU A 243 -5.53 8.44 -18.52
CA LEU A 243 -6.35 7.42 -19.14
C LEU A 243 -7.65 7.33 -18.34
N PRO A 244 -8.83 7.48 -18.97
CA PRO A 244 -10.07 7.45 -18.23
C PRO A 244 -10.39 6.04 -17.76
N VAL A 245 -10.88 5.93 -16.53
CA VAL A 245 -11.48 4.70 -16.01
C VAL A 245 -12.97 4.72 -16.34
N LYS A 246 -13.43 3.70 -17.08
CA LYS A 246 -14.84 3.53 -17.43
C LYS A 246 -15.49 2.55 -16.47
N VAL A 247 -16.63 2.94 -15.90
CA VAL A 247 -17.46 2.05 -15.08
C VAL A 247 -18.82 1.91 -15.73
N GLU A 248 -19.18 0.70 -16.11
CA GLU A 248 -20.33 0.41 -16.98
C GLU A 248 -21.21 -0.70 -16.40
N ASN A 249 -22.43 -0.80 -16.93
CA ASN A 249 -23.40 -1.85 -16.56
C ASN A 249 -23.72 -1.92 -15.06
N LEU A 250 -23.87 -0.76 -14.41
CA LEU A 250 -24.34 -0.72 -13.03
C LEU A 250 -25.72 -1.37 -12.94
N ASN A 251 -25.81 -2.41 -12.11
CA ASN A 251 -27.04 -3.11 -11.80
C ASN A 251 -27.23 -3.20 -10.28
N MET A 252 -28.49 -3.14 -9.85
CA MET A 252 -28.85 -3.29 -8.45
C MET A 252 -30.15 -4.07 -8.31
N ALA A 253 -30.16 -5.07 -7.43
CA ALA A 253 -31.34 -5.81 -7.02
C ALA A 253 -31.52 -5.70 -5.52
N VAL A 254 -32.63 -5.10 -5.08
CA VAL A 254 -32.99 -5.00 -3.65
C VAL A 254 -33.82 -6.22 -3.27
N GLY A 255 -33.45 -6.87 -2.17
CA GLY A 255 -34.17 -8.02 -1.59
C GLY A 255 -34.45 -7.81 -0.10
N GLU A 256 -34.96 -8.84 0.56
CA GLU A 256 -35.38 -8.76 1.98
C GLU A 256 -34.22 -8.52 2.95
N ASN A 257 -33.03 -9.03 2.62
CA ASN A 257 -31.84 -8.98 3.48
C ASN A 257 -30.81 -7.92 3.07
N GLY A 258 -31.16 -7.03 2.14
CA GLY A 258 -30.26 -5.98 1.64
C GLY A 258 -30.31 -5.83 0.13
N ALA A 259 -29.18 -5.49 -0.49
CA ALA A 259 -29.09 -5.33 -1.93
C ALA A 259 -27.87 -6.01 -2.54
N PHE A 260 -28.05 -6.53 -3.75
CA PHE A 260 -26.96 -6.97 -4.60
C PHE A 260 -26.66 -5.87 -5.63
N VAL A 261 -25.41 -5.46 -5.75
CA VAL A 261 -24.94 -4.44 -6.70
C VAL A 261 -23.80 -5.01 -7.53
N SER A 262 -23.80 -4.77 -8.83
CA SER A 262 -22.69 -5.16 -9.70
C SER A 262 -22.41 -4.14 -10.78
N PHE A 263 -21.18 -4.10 -11.25
CA PHE A 263 -20.75 -3.28 -12.40
C PHE A 263 -19.45 -3.83 -12.99
N ASN A 264 -19.10 -3.36 -14.19
CA ASN A 264 -17.82 -3.61 -14.81
C ASN A 264 -16.95 -2.35 -14.71
N ALA A 265 -15.64 -2.51 -14.53
CA ALA A 265 -14.68 -1.41 -14.62
C ALA A 265 -13.58 -1.73 -15.62
N LEU A 266 -13.24 -0.75 -16.45
CA LEU A 266 -12.20 -0.81 -17.46
C LEU A 266 -11.24 0.36 -17.22
N GLY A 267 -9.97 0.05 -16.98
CA GLY A 267 -8.91 1.02 -16.68
C GLY A 267 -7.56 0.30 -16.62
N GLN A 268 -6.48 1.06 -16.46
CA GLN A 268 -5.15 0.50 -16.39
C GLN A 268 -4.91 -0.12 -15.00
N ASP A 269 -4.96 -1.45 -14.90
CA ASP A 269 -4.79 -2.20 -13.65
C ASP A 269 -5.66 -1.62 -12.52
N VAL A 270 -6.99 -1.75 -12.68
CA VAL A 270 -7.98 -1.33 -11.67
C VAL A 270 -7.61 -1.91 -10.31
N ARG A 271 -7.21 -1.03 -9.38
CA ARG A 271 -6.65 -1.44 -8.08
C ARG A 271 -7.71 -1.57 -6.99
N ALA A 272 -8.83 -0.86 -7.10
CA ALA A 272 -9.93 -0.97 -6.16
C ALA A 272 -11.25 -0.50 -6.79
N ALA A 273 -12.36 -1.06 -6.31
CA ALA A 273 -13.71 -0.67 -6.68
C ALA A 273 -14.64 -0.71 -5.46
N TRP A 274 -15.63 0.17 -5.42
CA TRP A 274 -16.60 0.29 -4.33
C TRP A 274 -17.93 0.88 -4.82
N VAL A 275 -18.89 0.94 -3.91
CA VAL A 275 -20.23 1.49 -4.13
C VAL A 275 -20.47 2.69 -3.22
N GLU A 276 -21.08 3.73 -3.79
CA GLU A 276 -21.46 4.95 -3.06
C GLU A 276 -22.95 5.22 -3.19
N ILE A 277 -23.52 5.81 -2.14
CA ILE A 277 -24.90 6.31 -2.08
C ILE A 277 -24.88 7.82 -1.83
N SER A 278 -25.85 8.52 -2.41
CA SER A 278 -26.12 9.94 -2.16
C SER A 278 -27.62 10.21 -2.12
N PHE A 279 -28.07 11.16 -1.31
CA PHE A 279 -29.47 11.59 -1.26
C PHE A 279 -29.76 12.80 -2.16
N ASP A 280 -28.72 13.55 -2.51
CA ASP A 280 -28.81 14.84 -3.22
C ASP A 280 -27.98 14.90 -4.51
N ARG A 281 -27.17 13.86 -4.79
CA ARG A 281 -26.17 13.74 -5.87
C ARG A 281 -24.89 14.58 -5.69
N PHE A 282 -24.77 15.30 -4.58
CA PHE A 282 -23.60 16.11 -4.29
C PHE A 282 -22.73 15.41 -3.24
N ASP A 283 -23.34 14.98 -2.14
CA ASP A 283 -22.65 14.30 -1.05
C ASP A 283 -22.76 12.78 -1.23
N TRP A 284 -21.65 12.17 -1.66
CA TRP A 284 -21.55 10.73 -1.89
C TRP A 284 -20.82 10.07 -0.73
N GLN A 285 -21.41 8.99 -0.20
CA GLN A 285 -20.86 8.21 0.90
C GLN A 285 -20.62 6.77 0.43
N ARG A 286 -19.41 6.26 0.68
CA ARG A 286 -19.10 4.85 0.45
C ARG A 286 -19.90 3.97 1.41
N VAL A 287 -20.62 3.00 0.87
CA VAL A 287 -21.46 2.05 1.63
C VAL A 287 -21.01 0.60 1.51
N SER A 288 -20.01 0.31 0.67
CA SER A 288 -19.42 -1.02 0.54
C SER A 288 -17.98 -1.05 1.04
N PRO A 289 -17.45 -2.24 1.39
CA PRO A 289 -16.02 -2.48 1.42
C PRO A 289 -15.38 -2.25 0.03
N PHE A 290 -14.05 -2.15 -0.02
CA PHE A 290 -13.30 -2.19 -1.27
C PHE A 290 -13.20 -3.62 -1.80
N LEU A 291 -13.37 -3.78 -3.10
CA LEU A 291 -12.94 -4.96 -3.84
C LEU A 291 -11.71 -4.62 -4.67
N TYR A 292 -10.64 -5.38 -4.49
CA TYR A 292 -9.35 -5.13 -5.14
C TYR A 292 -9.26 -5.80 -6.52
N HIS A 293 -10.08 -6.82 -6.78
CA HIS A 293 -10.06 -7.60 -8.02
C HIS A 293 -11.47 -7.90 -8.54
N PRO A 294 -11.67 -7.99 -9.87
CA PRO A 294 -12.94 -8.42 -10.43
C PRO A 294 -13.23 -9.90 -10.12
N PRO A 295 -14.51 -10.34 -10.16
CA PRO A 295 -15.70 -9.56 -10.52
C PRO A 295 -16.14 -8.57 -9.44
N PHE A 296 -16.61 -7.39 -9.84
CA PHE A 296 -17.08 -6.35 -8.91
C PHE A 296 -18.56 -6.55 -8.59
N THR A 297 -18.81 -7.40 -7.61
CA THR A 297 -20.14 -7.72 -7.09
C THR A 297 -20.19 -7.51 -5.59
N PHE A 298 -21.18 -6.75 -5.12
CA PHE A 298 -21.29 -6.31 -3.74
C PHE A 298 -22.62 -6.78 -3.16
N THR A 299 -22.58 -7.23 -1.92
CA THR A 299 -23.76 -7.45 -1.10
C THR A 299 -23.80 -6.38 -0.03
N LEU A 300 -24.72 -5.44 -0.17
CA LEU A 300 -24.96 -4.37 0.80
C LEU A 300 -25.96 -4.87 1.84
N PRO A 301 -25.62 -4.85 3.13
CA PRO A 301 -26.55 -5.28 4.16
C PRO A 301 -27.70 -4.28 4.31
N LYS A 302 -28.84 -4.73 4.86
CA LYS A 302 -30.07 -3.94 4.90
C LYS A 302 -29.94 -2.62 5.65
N ASP A 303 -29.11 -2.58 6.68
CA ASP A 303 -28.85 -1.43 7.55
C ASP A 303 -28.19 -0.24 6.84
N VAL A 304 -27.45 -0.47 5.74
CA VAL A 304 -26.89 0.62 4.90
C VAL A 304 -27.82 1.01 3.75
N ILE A 305 -28.92 0.31 3.53
CA ILE A 305 -29.89 0.64 2.49
C ILE A 305 -30.93 1.61 3.06
N PRO A 306 -31.05 2.84 2.53
CA PRO A 306 -32.04 3.80 3.02
C PRO A 306 -33.47 3.28 2.86
N GLU A 307 -34.22 3.25 3.95
CA GLU A 307 -35.64 2.86 3.96
C GLU A 307 -36.54 4.07 3.69
N ASN A 308 -37.58 3.86 2.89
CA ASN A 308 -38.63 4.85 2.61
C ASN A 308 -38.12 6.15 2.00
N ASP A 309 -36.98 6.07 1.32
CA ASP A 309 -36.30 7.23 0.79
C ASP A 309 -35.97 7.07 -0.69
N ARG A 310 -35.75 8.21 -1.34
CA ARG A 310 -35.20 8.25 -2.68
C ARG A 310 -33.72 8.55 -2.56
N TYR A 311 -32.88 7.69 -3.12
CA TYR A 311 -31.45 7.89 -3.15
C TYR A 311 -30.86 7.53 -4.51
N PHE A 312 -29.62 7.95 -4.71
CA PHE A 312 -28.81 7.69 -5.88
C PHE A 312 -27.69 6.74 -5.49
N ILE A 313 -27.37 5.82 -6.38
CA ILE A 313 -26.28 4.87 -6.20
C ILE A 313 -25.36 4.89 -7.41
N ARG A 314 -24.06 4.75 -7.18
CA ARG A 314 -23.06 4.61 -8.24
C ARG A 314 -21.98 3.61 -7.85
N GLY A 315 -21.44 2.93 -8.86
CA GLY A 315 -20.19 2.20 -8.77
C GLY A 315 -19.01 3.12 -9.04
N VAL A 316 -17.91 2.90 -8.31
CA VAL A 316 -16.67 3.66 -8.43
C VAL A 316 -15.52 2.68 -8.58
N ALA A 317 -14.56 3.02 -9.43
CA ALA A 317 -13.31 2.28 -9.57
C ALA A 317 -12.14 3.25 -9.67
N VAL A 318 -10.98 2.84 -9.16
CA VAL A 318 -9.72 3.58 -9.25
C VAL A 318 -8.64 2.69 -9.83
N ASP A 319 -7.86 3.25 -10.73
CA ASP A 319 -6.77 2.55 -11.43
C ASP A 319 -5.41 2.77 -10.78
N MET A 320 -4.36 2.19 -11.36
CA MET A 320 -3.01 2.36 -10.85
C MET A 320 -2.46 3.79 -11.00
N LEU A 321 -3.08 4.65 -11.82
CA LEU A 321 -2.71 6.06 -11.97
C LEU A 321 -3.49 6.99 -11.03
N GLU A 322 -4.31 6.42 -10.14
CA GLU A 322 -5.19 7.16 -9.23
C GLU A 322 -6.27 7.98 -9.96
N THR A 323 -6.62 7.54 -11.17
CA THR A 323 -7.75 8.06 -11.93
C THR A 323 -9.02 7.37 -11.46
N HIS A 324 -10.03 8.17 -11.12
CA HIS A 324 -11.32 7.67 -10.68
C HIS A 324 -12.28 7.57 -11.86
N GLY A 325 -12.98 6.45 -11.95
CA GLY A 325 -14.09 6.21 -12.86
C GLY A 325 -15.38 6.06 -12.07
N TYR A 326 -16.46 6.63 -12.61
CA TYR A 326 -17.78 6.60 -12.00
C TYR A 326 -18.78 6.03 -12.99
N SER A 327 -19.66 5.14 -12.53
CA SER A 327 -20.78 4.70 -13.34
C SER A 327 -21.79 5.83 -13.51
N LYS A 328 -22.64 5.75 -14.53
CA LYS A 328 -23.89 6.51 -14.54
C LYS A 328 -24.70 6.15 -13.29
N GLU A 329 -25.12 7.16 -12.54
CA GLU A 329 -25.92 6.98 -11.33
C GLU A 329 -27.26 6.29 -11.64
N MET A 330 -27.72 5.46 -10.69
CA MET A 330 -29.03 4.84 -10.71
C MET A 330 -29.89 5.45 -9.60
N VAL A 331 -31.15 5.75 -9.90
CA VAL A 331 -32.12 6.25 -8.93
C VAL A 331 -32.85 5.06 -8.31
N VAL A 332 -32.79 4.94 -6.99
CA VAL A 332 -33.48 3.89 -6.25
C VAL A 332 -34.61 4.50 -5.43
N LYS A 333 -35.75 3.82 -5.42
CA LYS A 333 -36.92 4.17 -4.59
C LYS A 333 -37.31 2.94 -3.78
N THR A 334 -37.08 2.98 -2.48
CA THR A 334 -37.54 1.92 -1.58
C THR A 334 -38.96 2.26 -1.09
N ARG A 335 -39.86 1.28 -1.05
CA ARG A 335 -41.18 1.40 -0.42
C ARG A 335 -41.25 0.48 0.77
N LYS A 336 -41.84 0.93 1.89
CA LYS A 336 -42.22 0.03 2.98
C LYS A 336 -43.20 -1.01 2.44
N ASN A 337 -42.90 -2.30 2.60
CA ASN A 337 -43.93 -3.31 2.56
C ASN A 337 -44.83 -3.04 3.78
N GLN A 338 -46.08 -2.63 3.54
CA GLN A 338 -47.10 -2.59 4.57
C GLN A 338 -47.41 -4.05 4.91
N HIS A 339 -46.94 -4.51 6.07
CA HIS A 339 -47.41 -5.74 6.70
C HIS A 339 -48.42 -5.39 7.79
#